data_AF-A0A939ZG09-F1
#
_entry.id   AF-A0A939ZG09-F1
#
_cell.length_a   1.000
_cell.length_b   1.000
_cell.length_c   1.000
_cell.angle_alpha   90.00
_cell.angle_beta   90.00
_cell.angle_gamma   90.00
#
_symmetry.space_group_name_H-M   'P 1'
#
loop_
_entity.id
_entity.type
_entity.pdbx_description
1 polymer ?
#
loop_
_entity_poly.entity_id
_entity_poly.type
_entity_poly.pdbx_seq_one_letter_code
_entity_poly.pdbx_strand_id
1 'polypeptide(L)' 'MSFLTAEYDYDMDIKVNREEAFEAGEVKGLEKGIEQSDINNIISLMDSLDCDTEKAMELLKIPEEKRKLYKTKIESLNQ' A
#
# COMPACT_ATOMS: atom_id res chain seq x y z
N MET A 1 21.06 42.36 24.34
CA MET A 1 20.49 41.06 23.94
C MET A 1 20.83 40.83 22.48
N SER A 2 21.93 40.12 22.19
CA SER A 2 22.21 39.67 20.82
C SER A 2 21.27 38.50 20.56
N PHE A 3 20.20 38.75 19.81
CA PHE A 3 19.31 37.71 19.31
C PHE A 3 20.12 36.98 18.24
N LEU A 4 20.63 35.81 18.60
CA LEU A 4 21.31 34.89 17.68
C LEU A 4 20.26 34.45 16.65
N THR A 5 20.15 35.18 15.55
CA THR A 5 19.39 34.73 14.38
C THR A 5 20.18 33.57 13.78
N ALA A 6 19.88 32.36 14.23
CA ALA A 6 20.20 31.18 13.44
C ALA A 6 19.54 31.39 12.07
N GLU A 7 20.36 31.56 11.03
CA GLU A 7 19.90 31.56 9.65
C GLU A 7 19.18 30.22 9.43
N TYR A 8 17.85 30.28 9.41
CA TYR A 8 17.02 29.12 9.13
C TYR A 8 17.20 28.83 7.63
N ASP A 9 17.91 27.75 7.31
CA ASP A 9 18.18 27.34 5.93
C ASP A 9 16.91 26.74 5.31
N TYR A 10 16.00 27.63 4.91
CA TYR A 10 14.74 27.28 4.25
C TYR A 10 14.95 26.39 3.01
N ASP A 11 16.10 26.49 2.33
CA ASP A 11 16.40 25.67 1.17
C ASP A 11 16.71 24.22 1.56
N MET A 12 17.36 24.00 2.71
CA MET A 12 17.55 22.67 3.29
C MET A 12 16.21 22.05 3.69
N ASP A 13 15.35 22.79 4.38
CA ASP A 13 14.06 22.28 4.83
C ASP A 13 13.13 21.91 3.66
N ILE A 14 13.13 22.71 2.58
CA ILE A 14 12.33 22.39 1.38
C ILE A 14 12.85 21.13 0.69
N LYS A 15 14.17 20.91 0.67
CA LYS A 15 14.77 19.69 0.08
C LYS A 15 14.42 18.45 0.89
N VAL A 16 14.60 18.50 2.21
CA VAL A 16 14.27 17.37 3.12
C VAL A 16 12.80 17.00 3.00
N ASN A 17 11.89 17.99 3.04
CA ASN A 17 10.45 17.73 2.89
C ASN A 17 10.08 17.10 1.54
N ARG A 18 10.78 17.45 0.46
CA ARG A 18 10.53 16.87 -0.87
C ARG A 18 11.06 15.44 -0.96
N GLU A 19 12.23 15.16 -0.40
CA GLU A 19 12.81 13.83 -0.34
C GLU A 19 11.92 12.90 0.50
N GLU A 20 11.52 13.31 1.69
CA GLU A 20 10.60 12.55 2.54
C GLU A 20 9.24 12.31 1.86
N ALA A 21 8.68 13.31 1.17
CA ALA A 21 7.43 13.16 0.43
C ALA A 21 7.56 12.20 -0.77
N PHE A 22 8.70 12.22 -1.45
CA PHE A 22 9.00 11.31 -2.55
C PHE A 22 9.12 9.87 -2.05
N GLU A 23 9.94 9.63 -1.01
CA GLU A 23 10.10 8.30 -0.40
C GLU A 23 8.77 7.75 0.12
N ALA A 24 7.99 8.58 0.83
CA ALA A 24 6.66 8.19 1.30
C ALA A 24 5.69 7.88 0.14
N GLY A 25 5.84 8.57 -0.99
CA GLY A 25 5.09 8.32 -2.22
C GLY A 25 5.46 6.98 -2.86
N GLU A 26 6.75 6.68 -2.97
CA GLU A 26 7.25 5.41 -3.52
C GLU A 26 6.80 4.22 -2.68
N VAL A 27 6.94 4.29 -1.34
CA VAL A 27 6.51 3.22 -0.43
C VAL A 27 5.02 2.96 -0.57
N LYS A 28 4.18 4.01 -0.52
CA LYS A 28 2.73 3.87 -0.70
C LYS A 28 2.36 3.34 -2.09
N GLY A 29 3.11 3.71 -3.12
CA GLY A 29 2.91 3.21 -4.47
C GLY A 29 3.19 1.72 -4.58
N LEU A 30 4.31 1.27 -4.03
CA LEU A 30 4.70 -0.14 -3.95
C LEU A 30 3.67 -0.96 -3.17
N GLU A 31 3.26 -0.48 -1.99
CA GLU A 31 2.24 -1.15 -1.17
C GLU A 31 0.93 -1.32 -1.94
N LYS A 32 0.41 -0.26 -2.57
CA LYS A 32 -0.80 -0.33 -3.40
C LYS A 32 -0.64 -1.29 -4.58
N GLY A 33 0.52 -1.31 -5.21
CA GLY A 33 0.82 -2.22 -6.32
C GLY A 33 0.79 -3.68 -5.89
N ILE A 34 1.41 -4.01 -4.75
CA ILE A 34 1.39 -5.34 -4.16
C ILE A 34 -0.04 -5.74 -3.81
N GLU A 35 -0.80 -4.86 -3.13
CA GLU A 35 -2.19 -5.15 -2.79
C GLU A 35 -3.07 -5.42 -4.01
N GLN A 36 -2.92 -4.63 -5.08
CA GLN A 36 -3.70 -4.84 -6.30
C GLN A 36 -3.31 -6.16 -6.98
N SER A 37 -2.01 -6.49 -7.00
CA SER A 37 -1.53 -7.75 -7.55
C SER A 37 -2.09 -8.95 -6.78
N ASP A 38 -2.09 -8.89 -5.44
CA ASP A 38 -2.62 -9.96 -4.60
C ASP A 38 -4.11 -10.17 -4.86
N ILE A 39 -4.90 -9.10 -4.93
CA ILE A 39 -6.33 -9.16 -5.24
C ILE A 39 -6.59 -9.78 -6.62
N ASN A 40 -5.85 -9.35 -7.64
CA ASN A 40 -6.00 -9.89 -8.98
C ASN A 40 -5.64 -11.39 -9.03
N ASN A 41 -4.61 -11.80 -8.28
CA ASN A 41 -4.23 -13.21 -8.17
C ASN A 41 -5.30 -14.02 -7.45
N ILE A 42 -5.92 -13.49 -6.39
CA ILE A 42 -7.03 -14.13 -5.68
C ILE A 42 -8.19 -14.37 -6.65
N ILE A 43 -8.63 -13.33 -7.36
CA ILE A 43 -9.75 -13.43 -8.32
C ILE A 43 -9.41 -14.44 -9.42
N SER A 44 -8.21 -14.37 -9.99
CA SER A 44 -7.78 -15.30 -11.05
C SER A 44 -7.75 -16.75 -10.59
N LEU A 45 -7.36 -17.01 -9.33
CA LEU A 45 -7.40 -18.34 -8.74
C LEU A 45 -8.82 -18.82 -8.44
N MET A 46 -9.70 -17.93 -7.98
CA MET A 46 -11.12 -18.24 -7.80
C MET A 46 -11.72 -18.70 -9.13
N ASP A 47 -11.47 -17.96 -10.21
CA ASP A 47 -11.97 -18.30 -11.55
C ASP A 47 -11.35 -19.58 -12.12
N SER A 48 -10.05 -19.79 -11.90
CA SER A 48 -9.32 -20.93 -12.47
C SER A 48 -9.57 -22.26 -11.75
N LEU A 49 -9.77 -22.20 -10.43
CA LEU A 49 -9.93 -23.38 -9.57
C LEU A 49 -11.36 -23.56 -9.05
N ASP A 50 -12.29 -22.68 -9.45
CA ASP A 50 -13.67 -22.64 -8.96
C ASP A 50 -13.74 -22.74 -7.43
N CYS A 51 -12.92 -21.93 -6.75
CA CYS A 51 -12.77 -21.94 -5.31
C CYS A 51 -13.22 -20.64 -4.67
N ASP A 52 -13.58 -20.70 -3.39
CA ASP A 52 -13.99 -19.51 -2.64
C ASP A 52 -12.79 -18.59 -2.32
N THR A 53 -13.11 -17.34 -1.96
CA THR A 53 -12.11 -16.30 -1.68
C THR A 53 -11.19 -16.67 -0.50
N GLU A 54 -11.71 -17.37 0.52
CA GLU A 54 -10.91 -17.77 1.69
C GLU A 54 -9.87 -18.83 1.29
N LYS A 55 -10.29 -19.79 0.46
CA LYS A 55 -9.42 -20.84 -0.05
C LYS A 55 -8.34 -20.28 -0.98
N ALA A 56 -8.71 -19.34 -1.86
CA ALA A 56 -7.74 -18.65 -2.70
C ALA A 56 -6.72 -17.85 -1.86
N MET A 57 -7.16 -17.15 -0.81
CA MET A 57 -6.28 -16.44 0.12
C MET A 57 -5.36 -17.39 0.91
N GLU A 58 -5.84 -18.57 1.30
CA GLU A 58 -5.04 -19.60 1.94
C GLU A 58 -3.94 -20.15 1.01
N LEU A 59 -4.29 -20.45 -0.25
CA LEU A 59 -3.35 -20.94 -1.26
C LEU A 59 -2.25 -19.92 -1.58
N LEU A 60 -2.61 -18.63 -1.65
CA LEU A 60 -1.67 -17.53 -1.84
C LEU A 60 -0.91 -17.14 -0.57
N LYS A 61 -1.22 -17.78 0.57
CA LYS A 61 -0.62 -17.50 1.88
C LYS A 61 -0.74 -16.02 2.26
N ILE A 62 -1.89 -15.41 1.96
CA ILE A 62 -2.18 -14.03 2.32
C ILE A 62 -2.21 -13.91 3.85
N PRO A 63 -1.45 -12.95 4.44
CA PRO A 63 -1.47 -12.70 5.87
C PRO A 63 -2.88 -12.38 6.39
N GLU A 64 -3.25 -12.94 7.54
CA GLU A 64 -4.57 -12.73 8.19
C GLU A 64 -4.95 -11.25 8.31
N GLU A 65 -3.99 -10.39 8.63
CA GLU A 65 -4.18 -8.94 8.76
C GLU A 65 -4.74 -8.29 7.50
N LYS A 66 -4.41 -8.84 6.31
CA LYS A 66 -4.83 -8.32 5.00
C LYS A 66 -6.07 -9.01 4.46
N ARG A 67 -6.45 -10.19 4.96
CA ARG A 67 -7.57 -10.98 4.43
C ARG A 67 -8.89 -10.22 4.50
N LYS A 68 -9.17 -9.58 5.63
CA LYS A 68 -10.38 -8.75 5.80
C LYS A 68 -10.43 -7.61 4.78
N LEU A 69 -9.31 -6.91 4.59
CA LEU A 69 -9.20 -5.81 3.63
C LEU A 69 -9.45 -6.30 2.20
N TYR A 70 -8.81 -7.39 1.79
CA TYR A 70 -8.93 -7.92 0.43
C TYR A 70 -10.31 -8.49 0.16
N LYS A 71 -10.92 -9.17 1.14
CA LYS A 71 -12.30 -9.65 1.04
C LYS A 71 -13.28 -8.52 0.76
N THR A 72 -13.23 -7.43 1.54
CA THR A 72 -14.09 -6.26 1.32
C THR A 72 -13.84 -5.62 -0.06
N LYS A 73 -12.57 -5.52 -0.49
CA LYS A 73 -12.24 -4.99 -1.83
C LYS A 73 -12.80 -5.88 -2.94
N ILE A 74 -12.67 -7.20 -2.84
CA ILE A 74 -13.21 -8.15 -3.83
C ILE A 74 -14.74 -8.09 -3.87
N GLU A 75 -15.40 -8.05 -2.70
CA GLU A 75 -16.85 -7.89 -2.61
C GLU A 75 -17.32 -6.58 -3.27
N SER A 76 -16.55 -5.49 -3.14
CA SER A 76 -16.87 -4.21 -3.80
C SER A 76 -16.64 -4.20 -5.31
N LEU A 77 -15.83 -5.13 -5.85
CA LEU A 77 -15.58 -5.26 -7.29
C LEU A 77 -16.67 -6.11 -7.99
N ASN A 78 -17.38 -6.94 -7.23
CA ASN A 78 -18.42 -7.84 -7.73
C ASN A 78 -19.85 -7.27 -7.62
N GLN A 79 -20.00 -6.00 -7.19
CA GLN A 79 -21.26 -5.25 -7.15
C GLN A 79 -21.44 -4.40 -8.41
#